data_AF-A0A367UDW5-F1
#
_entry.id   AF-A0A367UDW5-F1
#
_cell.length_a   1.000
_cell.length_b   1.000
_cell.length_c   1.000
_cell.angle_alpha   90.00
_cell.angle_beta   90.00
_cell.angle_gamma   90.00
#
_symmetry.space_group_name_H-M   'P 1'
#
loop_
_entity.id
_entity.type
_entity.pdbx_description
1 polymer ?
#
loop_
_entity_poly.entity_id
_entity_poly.type
_entity_poly.pdbx_seq_one_letter_code
_entity_poly.pdbx_strand_id
1 'polypeptide(L)'
;MKFDKLYRKLRSSFTMPLAFSDDFKSIAPQLGEADALSMLAVVFETSVYNLKLLLENKTPIPSAHHWTCLKPKQDLIDPYWGHLGIKLRTGDGVTHWYPITWSTREYIMGKLDTFGEMQNQWLQVQTLNNKALVFDPLLVERIWLLDEASQDSETSPSTEDWFPSPEAQGLYESALSLHRDEELEGDGVLRGFVQSFLEDKGIHIDDIEGKFRTTVVHTKEGCKIESVTMAECAHETYTYLSGRSIMRLQSDHGEYHSFVPRDAIVLVELPLCDVHAIEDELAKEFV
;
A
#
# COMPACT_ATOMS: atom_id res chain seq x y z
N MET A 1 0.20 1.89 -28.77
CA MET A 1 1.31 2.74 -29.26
C MET A 1 2.62 2.06 -28.84
N LYS A 2 3.63 1.90 -29.71
CA LYS A 2 4.81 1.07 -29.39
C LYS A 2 5.60 1.68 -28.22
N PHE A 3 5.79 0.89 -27.16
CA PHE A 3 6.49 1.20 -25.92
C PHE A 3 7.81 1.98 -26.11
N ASP A 4 8.56 1.65 -27.16
CA ASP A 4 9.77 2.36 -27.60
C ASP A 4 9.63 3.88 -27.76
N LYS A 5 8.44 4.35 -28.15
CA LYS A 5 8.16 5.79 -28.34
C LYS A 5 7.96 6.49 -27.00
N LEU A 6 7.31 5.82 -26.04
CA LEU A 6 7.15 6.29 -24.67
C LEU A 6 8.52 6.40 -23.99
N TYR A 7 9.27 5.30 -24.06
CA TYR A 7 10.59 5.20 -23.44
C TYR A 7 11.56 6.29 -23.91
N ARG A 8 11.65 6.50 -25.23
CA ARG A 8 12.48 7.58 -25.81
C ARG A 8 12.06 8.97 -25.35
N LYS A 9 10.75 9.20 -25.20
CA LYS A 9 10.21 10.48 -24.76
C LYS A 9 10.53 10.74 -23.29
N LEU A 10 10.35 9.73 -22.43
CA LEU A 10 10.69 9.83 -21.01
C LEU A 10 12.19 10.03 -20.78
N ARG A 11 13.04 9.28 -21.49
CA ARG A 11 14.50 9.48 -21.45
C ARG A 11 14.94 10.88 -21.88
N SER A 12 14.18 11.55 -22.75
CA SER A 12 14.46 12.93 -23.17
C SER A 12 13.93 13.98 -22.20
N SER A 13 12.95 13.62 -21.37
CA SER A 13 12.28 14.53 -20.43
C SER A 13 12.80 14.40 -18.99
N PHE A 14 13.44 13.28 -18.65
CA PHE A 14 13.94 12.97 -17.32
C PHE A 14 15.41 12.50 -17.38
N THR A 15 16.19 12.82 -16.34
CA THR A 15 17.59 12.39 -16.24
C THR A 15 17.63 10.94 -15.76
N MET A 16 17.90 9.99 -16.66
CA MET A 16 17.91 8.55 -16.33
C MET A 16 19.35 8.00 -16.28
N PRO A 17 19.69 7.12 -15.33
CA PRO A 17 20.91 6.33 -15.38
C PRO A 17 20.95 5.48 -16.67
N LEU A 18 22.08 5.52 -17.40
CA LEU A 18 22.23 4.82 -18.68
C LEU A 18 22.03 3.30 -18.58
N ALA A 19 22.42 2.68 -17.46
CA ALA A 19 22.25 1.25 -17.22
C ALA A 19 20.76 0.83 -17.21
N PHE A 20 19.88 1.69 -16.69
CA PHE A 20 18.45 1.44 -16.63
C PHE A 20 17.78 1.43 -18.03
N SER A 21 18.49 1.89 -19.06
CA SER A 21 17.88 2.29 -20.33
C SER A 21 17.66 1.18 -21.34
N ASP A 22 18.59 0.25 -21.41
CA ASP A 22 18.61 -0.78 -22.45
C ASP A 22 17.94 -2.05 -21.93
N ASP A 23 18.21 -2.34 -20.68
CA ASP A 23 17.52 -3.21 -19.74
C ASP A 23 15.98 -3.05 -19.78
N PHE A 24 15.45 -1.86 -19.50
CA PHE A 24 13.99 -1.66 -19.43
C PHE A 24 13.25 -1.83 -20.78
N LYS A 25 13.93 -1.57 -21.91
CA LYS A 25 13.34 -1.78 -23.25
C LYS A 25 13.09 -3.26 -23.58
N SER A 26 13.84 -4.17 -22.95
CA SER A 26 13.76 -5.60 -23.22
C SER A 26 12.56 -6.27 -22.53
N ILE A 27 12.13 -5.72 -21.39
CA ILE A 27 11.11 -6.32 -20.51
C ILE A 27 9.71 -5.79 -20.77
N ALA A 28 9.61 -4.50 -21.06
CA ALA A 28 8.35 -3.83 -21.22
C ALA A 28 7.32 -4.45 -22.19
N PRO A 29 7.71 -5.19 -23.25
CA PRO A 29 6.75 -5.92 -24.07
C PRO A 29 6.07 -7.10 -23.36
N GLN A 30 6.61 -7.56 -22.23
CA GLN A 30 6.15 -8.70 -21.44
C GLN A 30 5.21 -8.28 -20.30
N LEU A 31 5.30 -7.02 -19.86
CA LEU A 31 4.43 -6.46 -18.83
C LEU A 31 3.07 -6.04 -19.41
N GLY A 32 2.01 -6.18 -18.62
CA GLY A 32 0.74 -5.52 -18.90
C GLY A 32 0.92 -3.99 -18.97
N GLU A 33 0.12 -3.30 -19.79
CA GLU A 33 0.25 -1.85 -19.99
C GLU A 33 0.11 -1.06 -18.67
N ALA A 34 -0.76 -1.52 -17.77
CA ALA A 34 -0.96 -0.93 -16.44
C ALA A 34 0.26 -1.11 -15.53
N ASP A 35 0.87 -2.29 -15.53
CA ASP A 35 2.01 -2.62 -14.68
C ASP A 35 3.28 -1.90 -15.17
N ALA A 36 3.49 -1.89 -16.49
CA ALA A 36 4.60 -1.16 -17.11
C ALA A 36 4.52 0.34 -16.83
N LEU A 37 3.32 0.94 -16.88
CA LEU A 37 3.12 2.34 -16.54
C LEU A 37 3.34 2.62 -15.06
N SER A 38 2.89 1.72 -14.18
CA SER A 38 3.08 1.87 -12.73
C SER A 38 4.57 1.78 -12.35
N MET A 39 5.31 0.83 -12.92
CA MET A 39 6.75 0.75 -12.75
C MET A 39 7.46 2.00 -13.28
N LEU A 40 7.07 2.47 -14.47
CA LEU A 40 7.62 3.71 -15.02
C LEU A 40 7.35 4.92 -14.15
N ALA A 41 6.17 4.96 -13.51
CA ALA A 41 5.78 6.05 -12.64
C ALA A 41 6.74 6.11 -11.45
N VAL A 42 7.07 4.95 -10.87
CA VAL A 42 8.08 4.84 -9.82
C VAL A 42 9.47 5.25 -10.30
N VAL A 43 9.92 4.71 -11.44
CA VAL A 43 11.25 5.00 -12.01
C VAL A 43 11.47 6.49 -12.30
N PHE A 44 10.42 7.16 -12.76
CA PHE A 44 10.48 8.57 -13.12
C PHE A 44 9.99 9.50 -12.00
N GLU A 45 9.77 8.98 -10.79
CA GLU A 45 9.24 9.70 -9.63
C GLU A 45 8.05 10.59 -10.03
N THR A 46 7.14 10.01 -10.81
CA THR A 46 6.04 10.72 -11.43
C THR A 46 4.77 9.88 -11.33
N SER A 47 3.64 10.45 -11.74
CA SER A 47 2.38 9.73 -11.73
C SER A 47 2.20 8.92 -13.01
N VAL A 48 1.56 7.76 -12.92
CA VAL A 48 1.01 7.04 -14.09
C VAL A 48 0.17 8.00 -14.95
N TYR A 49 -0.55 8.92 -14.32
CA TYR A 49 -1.26 9.99 -15.03
C TYR A 49 -0.35 10.89 -15.84
N ASN A 50 0.73 11.41 -15.25
CA ASN A 50 1.70 12.23 -15.96
C ASN A 50 2.35 11.45 -17.10
N LEU A 51 2.60 10.14 -16.92
CA LEU A 51 3.05 9.28 -18.02
C LEU A 51 2.01 9.15 -19.13
N LYS A 52 0.72 8.99 -18.80
CA LYS A 52 -0.37 8.98 -19.79
C LYS A 52 -0.53 10.34 -20.49
N LEU A 53 -0.40 11.46 -19.77
CA LEU A 53 -0.38 12.79 -20.38
C LEU A 53 0.79 12.93 -21.36
N LEU A 54 1.98 12.46 -20.97
CA LEU A 54 3.16 12.43 -21.85
C LEU A 54 2.93 11.52 -23.06
N LEU A 55 2.27 10.37 -22.91
CA LEU A 55 1.85 9.48 -24.00
C LEU A 55 0.91 10.20 -24.98
N GLU A 56 -0.04 10.97 -24.45
CA GLU A 56 -1.01 11.75 -25.22
C GLU A 56 -0.44 13.07 -25.78
N ASN A 57 0.85 13.34 -25.56
CA ASN A 57 1.51 14.61 -25.89
C ASN A 57 0.91 15.85 -25.21
N LYS A 58 0.31 15.65 -24.04
CA LYS A 58 -0.14 16.69 -23.14
C LYS A 58 0.97 17.09 -22.17
N THR A 59 0.90 18.31 -21.68
CA THR A 59 1.83 18.82 -20.67
C THR A 59 1.57 18.09 -19.35
N PRO A 60 2.59 17.47 -18.72
CA PRO A 60 2.43 16.90 -17.39
C PRO A 60 2.07 18.01 -16.39
N ILE A 61 1.28 17.66 -15.37
CA ILE A 61 0.81 18.64 -14.39
C ILE A 61 1.91 18.83 -13.34
N PRO A 62 2.42 20.06 -13.14
CA PRO A 62 3.34 20.37 -12.05
C PRO A 62 2.62 20.11 -10.73
N SER A 63 3.34 19.51 -9.79
CA SER A 63 2.87 18.53 -8.82
C SER A 63 4.07 18.32 -7.91
N ALA A 64 4.02 18.77 -6.65
CA ALA A 64 5.14 18.71 -5.73
C ALA A 64 5.66 17.27 -5.66
N HIS A 65 4.80 16.25 -5.48
CA HIS A 65 5.14 14.84 -5.70
C HIS A 65 3.88 14.01 -6.09
N HIS A 66 3.51 13.98 -7.38
CA HIS A 66 2.33 13.24 -7.83
C HIS A 66 2.59 11.74 -7.97
N TRP A 67 2.03 10.95 -7.06
CA TRP A 67 1.93 9.50 -7.18
C TRP A 67 0.49 9.13 -7.50
N THR A 68 0.25 8.33 -8.53
CA THR A 68 -1.11 7.86 -8.88
C THR A 68 -1.10 6.36 -9.04
N CYS A 69 -1.98 5.66 -8.33
CA CYS A 69 -2.18 4.23 -8.53
C CYS A 69 -3.24 3.98 -9.59
N LEU A 70 -3.01 2.98 -10.44
CA LEU A 70 -4.07 2.42 -11.28
C LEU A 70 -4.84 1.40 -10.45
N LYS A 71 -6.17 1.52 -10.42
CA LYS A 71 -7.01 0.41 -9.95
C LYS A 71 -7.04 -0.65 -11.07
N PRO A 72 -6.62 -1.91 -10.83
CA PRO A 72 -6.45 -2.94 -11.87
C PRO A 72 -7.69 -3.19 -12.74
N LYS A 73 -8.88 -2.86 -12.23
CA LYS A 73 -10.16 -3.17 -12.87
C LYS A 73 -10.86 -1.98 -13.55
N GLN A 74 -10.34 -0.74 -13.47
CA GLN A 74 -11.13 0.44 -13.90
C GLN A 74 -10.44 1.51 -14.76
N ASP A 75 -9.15 1.41 -15.12
CA ASP A 75 -8.41 2.47 -15.85
C ASP A 75 -8.43 3.87 -15.20
N LEU A 76 -9.13 4.01 -14.07
CA LEU A 76 -9.33 5.24 -13.36
C LEU A 76 -8.10 5.49 -12.49
N ILE A 77 -7.55 6.68 -12.69
CA ILE A 77 -6.37 7.15 -11.99
C ILE A 77 -6.84 7.79 -10.70
N ASP A 78 -6.39 7.23 -9.58
CA ASP A 78 -6.68 7.76 -8.25
C ASP A 78 -5.41 8.42 -7.71
N PRO A 79 -5.38 9.77 -7.63
CA PRO A 79 -4.19 10.49 -7.21
C PRO A 79 -3.97 10.37 -5.71
N TYR A 80 -2.70 10.35 -5.31
CA TYR A 80 -2.28 10.67 -3.96
C TYR A 80 -2.87 12.02 -3.54
N TRP A 81 -3.38 12.07 -2.31
CA TRP A 81 -3.99 13.27 -1.75
C TRP A 81 -3.23 13.78 -0.53
N GLY A 82 -2.80 12.87 0.34
CA GLY A 82 -2.25 13.22 1.64
C GLY A 82 -2.26 12.01 2.56
N HIS A 83 -2.39 12.25 3.87
CA HIS A 83 -2.27 11.22 4.88
C HIS A 83 -3.53 11.07 5.74
N LEU A 84 -3.84 9.83 6.09
CA LEU A 84 -4.72 9.46 7.18
C LEU A 84 -3.89 9.32 8.45
N GLY A 85 -4.16 10.14 9.46
CA GLY A 85 -3.60 10.01 10.80
C GLY A 85 -4.57 9.30 11.73
N ILE A 86 -4.11 8.29 12.46
CA ILE A 86 -4.89 7.59 13.49
C ILE A 86 -4.12 7.66 14.80
N LYS A 87 -4.68 8.36 15.79
CA LYS A 87 -4.15 8.34 17.16
C LYS A 87 -5.01 7.42 18.00
N LEU A 88 -4.35 6.43 18.58
CA LEU A 88 -4.96 5.49 19.49
C LEU A 88 -5.09 6.13 20.88
N ARG A 89 -6.10 5.75 21.65
CA ARG A 89 -6.29 6.25 23.02
C ARG A 89 -5.23 5.74 24.01
N THR A 90 -4.33 4.87 23.55
CA THR A 90 -3.57 3.97 24.39
C THR A 90 -2.07 4.22 24.28
N GLY A 91 -1.41 4.19 25.43
CA GLY A 91 0.02 3.92 25.59
C GLY A 91 1.00 5.04 25.23
N ASP A 92 1.20 5.26 23.95
CA ASP A 92 2.35 6.02 23.44
C ASP A 92 2.01 7.46 23.03
N GLY A 93 0.71 7.74 22.82
CA GLY A 93 0.23 9.03 22.33
C GLY A 93 0.69 9.32 20.90
N VAL A 94 1.16 8.30 20.17
CA VAL A 94 1.67 8.40 18.80
C VAL A 94 0.50 8.40 17.83
N THR A 95 0.62 9.23 16.79
CA THR A 95 -0.29 9.19 15.66
C THR A 95 0.35 8.34 14.57
N HIS A 96 -0.34 7.28 14.15
CA HIS A 96 0.08 6.48 13.01
C HIS A 96 -0.39 7.14 11.72
N TRP A 97 0.52 7.39 10.78
CA TRP A 97 0.21 8.07 9.52
C TRP A 97 0.28 7.11 8.34
N TYR A 98 -0.69 7.24 7.44
CA TYR A 98 -0.82 6.38 6.28
C TYR A 98 -1.11 7.21 5.03
N PRO A 99 -0.28 7.14 3.97
CA PRO A 99 -0.56 7.86 2.74
C PRO A 99 -1.79 7.26 2.04
N ILE A 100 -2.70 8.11 1.61
CA ILE A 100 -3.98 7.73 0.98
C ILE A 100 -4.25 8.52 -0.29
N THR A 101 -5.13 7.96 -1.12
CA THR A 101 -5.61 8.62 -2.34
C THR A 101 -6.78 9.55 -2.08
N TRP A 102 -7.13 10.36 -3.09
CA TRP A 102 -8.33 11.20 -3.07
C TRP A 102 -9.60 10.37 -2.88
N SER A 103 -9.78 9.28 -3.63
CA SER A 103 -11.01 8.47 -3.48
C SER A 103 -11.11 7.82 -2.10
N THR A 104 -9.96 7.46 -1.51
CA THR A 104 -9.89 6.93 -0.15
C THR A 104 -10.31 7.99 0.87
N ARG A 105 -9.88 9.25 0.69
CA ARG A 105 -10.29 10.38 1.54
C ARG A 105 -11.81 10.62 1.49
N GLU A 106 -12.40 10.66 0.30
CA GLU A 106 -13.86 10.81 0.13
C GLU A 106 -14.62 9.66 0.80
N TYR A 107 -14.14 8.43 0.62
CA TYR A 107 -14.72 7.26 1.23
C TYR A 107 -14.70 7.34 2.77
N ILE A 108 -13.56 7.69 3.37
CA ILE A 108 -13.42 7.85 4.82
C ILE A 108 -14.38 8.91 5.33
N MET A 109 -14.43 10.08 4.69
CA MET A 109 -15.34 11.16 5.09
C MET A 109 -16.80 10.74 5.07
N GLY A 110 -17.27 10.15 3.97
CA GLY A 110 -18.65 9.69 3.86
C GLY A 110 -19.02 8.63 4.90
N LYS A 111 -18.06 7.75 5.26
CA LYS A 111 -18.26 6.75 6.31
C LYS A 111 -18.29 7.36 7.71
N LEU A 112 -17.43 8.34 8.00
CA LEU A 112 -17.41 9.01 9.30
C LEU A 112 -18.66 9.87 9.50
N ASP A 113 -19.16 10.54 8.46
CA ASP A 113 -20.39 11.35 8.52
C ASP A 113 -21.64 10.53 8.84
N THR A 114 -21.67 9.26 8.42
CA THR A 114 -22.81 8.35 8.61
C THR A 114 -22.63 7.37 9.79
N PHE A 115 -21.49 7.44 10.48
CA PHE A 115 -21.09 6.45 11.47
C PHE A 115 -22.04 6.34 12.66
N GLY A 116 -22.64 7.46 13.09
CA GLY A 116 -23.55 7.50 14.24
C GLY A 116 -24.87 6.74 14.07
N GLU A 117 -25.21 6.35 12.84
CA GLU A 117 -26.49 5.71 12.52
C GLU A 117 -26.41 4.17 12.57
N MET A 118 -25.20 3.59 12.51
CA MET A 118 -25.02 2.15 12.40
C MET A 118 -24.14 1.65 13.56
N GLN A 119 -24.74 0.88 14.47
CA GLN A 119 -24.00 0.25 15.56
C GLN A 119 -22.98 -0.75 14.98
N ASN A 120 -21.75 -0.74 15.53
CA ASN A 120 -20.73 -1.75 15.31
C ASN A 120 -20.06 -1.76 13.91
N GLN A 121 -19.89 -0.59 13.29
CA GLN A 121 -19.16 -0.50 12.01
C GLN A 121 -17.67 -0.34 12.22
N TRP A 122 -16.90 -1.29 11.72
CA TRP A 122 -15.47 -1.13 11.56
C TRP A 122 -15.23 -0.42 10.23
N LEU A 123 -14.31 0.54 10.21
CA LEU A 123 -13.88 1.18 8.99
C LEU A 123 -12.71 0.41 8.39
N GLN A 124 -12.86 0.03 7.12
CA GLN A 124 -11.80 -0.57 6.32
C GLN A 124 -11.26 0.45 5.33
N VAL A 125 -9.95 0.65 5.30
CA VAL A 125 -9.26 1.63 4.46
C VAL A 125 -8.06 0.96 3.78
N GLN A 126 -7.87 1.19 2.48
CA GLN A 126 -6.65 0.81 1.78
C GLN A 126 -5.73 2.03 1.68
N THR A 127 -4.43 1.82 1.85
CA THR A 127 -3.42 2.88 1.82
C THR A 127 -2.48 2.68 0.63
N LEU A 128 -1.69 3.69 0.30
CA LEU A 128 -0.64 3.61 -0.73
C LEU A 128 0.61 2.84 -0.28
N ASN A 129 0.56 2.32 0.94
CA ASN A 129 1.71 2.02 1.76
C ASN A 129 1.79 0.50 2.04
N ASN A 130 1.16 -0.27 1.13
CA ASN A 130 0.89 -1.69 1.25
C ASN A 130 0.17 -2.08 2.56
N LYS A 131 -0.71 -1.21 3.08
CA LYS A 131 -1.55 -1.52 4.24
C LYS A 131 -3.03 -1.48 3.91
N ALA A 132 -3.76 -2.45 4.43
CA ALA A 132 -5.19 -2.38 4.63
C ALA A 132 -5.43 -2.20 6.13
N LEU A 133 -6.11 -1.12 6.49
CA LEU A 133 -6.44 -0.77 7.86
C LEU A 133 -7.86 -1.18 8.17
N VAL A 134 -8.07 -1.78 9.33
CA VAL A 134 -9.38 -2.15 9.84
C VAL A 134 -9.46 -1.65 11.28
N PHE A 135 -10.29 -0.65 11.54
CA PHE A 135 -10.36 -0.04 12.88
C PHE A 135 -11.77 0.38 13.28
N ASP A 136 -11.99 0.56 14.57
CA ASP A 136 -13.23 1.12 15.12
C ASP A 136 -13.06 2.62 15.42
N PRO A 137 -13.71 3.51 14.65
CA PRO A 137 -13.66 4.96 14.86
C PRO A 137 -14.09 5.43 16.27
N LEU A 138 -14.86 4.65 17.03
CA LEU A 138 -15.26 5.02 18.40
C LEU A 138 -14.16 4.73 19.42
N LEU A 139 -13.22 3.85 19.09
CA LEU A 139 -12.16 3.40 19.99
C LEU A 139 -10.85 4.17 19.79
N VAL A 140 -10.70 4.86 18.66
CA VAL A 140 -9.58 5.77 18.42
C VAL A 140 -9.76 7.08 19.21
N GLU A 141 -8.66 7.76 19.50
CA GLU A 141 -8.68 9.07 20.15
C GLU A 141 -9.06 10.15 19.13
N ARG A 142 -8.41 10.09 17.97
CA ARG A 142 -8.55 11.10 16.92
C ARG A 142 -8.16 10.54 15.57
N ILE A 143 -8.87 11.00 14.56
CA ILE A 143 -8.61 10.73 13.15
C ILE A 143 -8.26 12.07 12.49
N TRP A 144 -7.17 12.13 11.72
CA TRP A 144 -6.81 13.25 10.86
C TRP A 144 -6.88 12.84 9.41
N LEU A 145 -7.32 13.76 8.58
CA LEU A 145 -7.12 13.73 7.15
C LEU A 145 -6.27 14.96 6.85
N LEU A 146 -5.00 14.75 6.53
CA LEU A 146 -4.01 15.80 6.29
C LEU A 146 -3.68 15.87 4.80
N ASP A 147 -4.03 16.99 4.16
CA ASP A 147 -3.68 17.25 2.77
C ASP A 147 -2.16 17.41 2.62
N GLU A 148 -1.56 16.86 1.54
CA GLU A 148 -0.14 17.04 1.24
C GLU A 148 0.28 18.53 1.21
N ALA A 149 -0.60 19.41 0.74
CA ALA A 149 -0.33 20.84 0.65
C ALA A 149 -0.36 21.58 2.00
N SER A 150 -0.72 20.89 3.10
CA SER A 150 -0.78 21.49 4.42
C SER A 150 0.62 21.70 5.00
N GLN A 151 0.83 22.85 5.67
CA GLN A 151 2.11 23.21 6.30
C GLN A 151 2.08 23.06 7.83
N ASP A 152 1.17 22.26 8.37
CA ASP A 152 0.99 22.19 9.83
C ASP A 152 2.08 21.31 10.48
N SER A 153 3.07 21.97 11.10
CA SER A 153 4.23 21.32 11.71
C SER A 153 3.91 20.54 12.99
N GLU A 154 2.79 20.81 13.68
CA GLU A 154 2.44 20.11 14.93
C GLU A 154 1.75 18.77 14.69
N THR A 155 1.20 18.56 13.48
CA THR A 155 0.47 17.35 13.09
C THR A 155 1.08 16.68 11.87
N SER A 156 2.32 17.04 11.50
CA SER A 156 2.99 16.41 10.37
C SER A 156 3.42 14.97 10.71
N PRO A 157 3.30 14.01 9.77
CA PRO A 157 3.92 12.70 9.89
C PRO A 157 5.41 12.84 10.22
N SER A 158 5.94 11.97 11.08
CA SER A 158 7.40 11.91 11.20
C SER A 158 8.00 11.42 9.87
N THR A 159 9.26 11.76 9.59
CA THR A 159 9.97 11.22 8.43
C THR A 159 10.03 9.69 8.41
N GLU A 160 9.89 9.04 9.57
CA GLU A 160 9.80 7.58 9.72
C GLU A 160 8.39 7.04 9.45
N ASP A 161 7.33 7.77 9.80
CA ASP A 161 5.94 7.45 9.40
C ASP A 161 5.67 7.76 7.92
N TRP A 162 6.54 8.57 7.30
CA TRP A 162 6.63 8.79 5.86
C TRP A 162 7.16 7.57 5.09
N PHE A 163 7.60 6.52 5.78
CA PHE A 163 7.88 5.24 5.15
C PHE A 163 6.56 4.50 5.00
N PRO A 164 5.94 4.61 3.82
CA PRO A 164 6.57 4.28 2.55
C PRO A 164 6.34 5.38 1.52
N SER A 165 7.27 5.51 0.57
CA SER A 165 6.88 6.21 -0.64
C SER A 165 5.73 5.40 -1.26
N PRO A 166 4.75 6.04 -1.90
CA PRO A 166 3.62 5.38 -2.55
C PRO A 166 4.11 4.63 -3.81
N GLU A 167 5.11 3.78 -3.63
CA GLU A 167 5.56 2.83 -4.61
C GLU A 167 4.38 1.93 -4.94
N ALA A 168 4.17 1.68 -6.23
CA ALA A 168 3.08 0.87 -6.69
C ALA A 168 3.08 -0.49 -5.96
N GLN A 169 1.90 -1.01 -5.63
CA GLN A 169 1.69 -2.35 -5.08
C GLN A 169 2.56 -3.42 -5.79
N GLY A 170 2.73 -3.31 -7.10
CA GLY A 170 3.59 -4.20 -7.88
C GLY A 170 5.07 -4.23 -7.46
N LEU A 171 5.60 -3.18 -6.81
CA LEU A 171 6.96 -3.20 -6.26
C LEU A 171 7.07 -4.11 -5.03
N TYR A 172 6.08 -4.07 -4.14
CA TYR A 172 6.02 -4.95 -2.97
C TYR A 172 5.85 -6.42 -3.39
N GLU A 173 5.00 -6.67 -4.37
CA GLU A 173 4.82 -8.01 -4.96
C GLU A 173 6.09 -8.50 -5.66
N SER A 174 6.77 -7.63 -6.40
CA SER A 174 8.05 -7.94 -7.04
C SER A 174 9.14 -8.24 -6.02
N ALA A 175 9.19 -7.50 -4.91
CA ALA A 175 10.13 -7.75 -3.81
C ALA A 175 9.88 -9.09 -3.11
N LEU A 176 8.62 -9.45 -2.88
CA LEU A 176 8.24 -10.75 -2.34
C LEU A 176 8.60 -11.90 -3.30
N SER A 177 8.36 -11.72 -4.59
CA SER A 177 8.74 -12.70 -5.61
C SER A 177 10.26 -12.90 -5.67
N LEU A 178 11.02 -11.81 -5.53
CA LEU A 178 12.48 -11.82 -5.45
C LEU A 178 13.00 -12.59 -4.23
N HIS A 179 12.37 -12.41 -3.07
CA HIS A 179 12.70 -13.14 -1.84
C HIS A 179 12.50 -14.65 -1.99
N ARG A 180 11.43 -15.06 -2.67
CA ARG A 180 11.06 -16.48 -2.86
C ARG A 180 11.87 -17.20 -3.94
N ASP A 181 12.78 -16.48 -4.59
CA ASP A 181 13.49 -16.92 -5.80
C ASP A 181 12.52 -17.44 -6.88
N GLU A 182 11.31 -16.88 -6.92
CA GLU A 182 10.35 -17.12 -7.98
C GLU A 182 10.84 -16.42 -9.25
N GLU A 183 10.67 -17.06 -10.42
CA GLU A 183 10.98 -16.41 -11.69
C GLU A 183 10.09 -15.16 -11.84
N LEU A 184 10.69 -13.99 -11.67
CA LEU A 184 10.08 -12.74 -12.08
C LEU A 184 9.91 -12.80 -13.60
N GLU A 185 8.67 -12.92 -14.09
CA GLU A 185 8.38 -12.80 -15.51
C GLU A 185 8.84 -11.41 -15.99
N GLY A 186 9.94 -11.38 -16.76
CA GLY A 186 10.55 -10.13 -17.22
C GLY A 186 11.78 -9.66 -16.42
N ASP A 187 12.89 -10.41 -16.58
CA ASP A 187 14.32 -9.99 -16.65
C ASP A 187 14.98 -9.21 -15.48
N GLY A 188 16.32 -9.29 -15.41
CA GLY A 188 17.19 -8.84 -14.31
C GLY A 188 17.13 -7.35 -13.92
N VAL A 189 16.31 -6.55 -14.60
CA VAL A 189 16.19 -5.10 -14.43
C VAL A 189 15.12 -4.76 -13.42
N LEU A 190 13.96 -5.44 -13.48
CA LEU A 190 12.99 -5.35 -12.38
C LEU A 190 13.66 -5.88 -11.11
N ARG A 191 14.43 -6.97 -11.24
CA ARG A 191 15.26 -7.50 -10.15
C ARG A 191 16.24 -6.46 -9.61
N GLY A 192 17.01 -5.81 -10.49
CA GLY A 192 17.97 -4.77 -10.11
C GLY A 192 17.30 -3.51 -9.53
N PHE A 193 16.12 -3.14 -10.02
CA PHE A 193 15.35 -2.02 -9.48
C PHE A 193 14.83 -2.31 -8.08
N VAL A 194 14.18 -3.45 -7.91
CA VAL A 194 13.69 -3.91 -6.60
C VAL A 194 14.85 -4.04 -5.63
N GLN A 195 15.99 -4.60 -6.05
CA GLN A 195 17.18 -4.70 -5.21
C GLN A 195 17.73 -3.32 -4.83
N SER A 196 17.85 -2.40 -5.78
CA SER A 196 18.28 -1.02 -5.51
C SER A 196 17.30 -0.29 -4.58
N PHE A 197 16.00 -0.55 -4.71
CA PHE A 197 14.97 -0.02 -3.81
C PHE A 197 15.17 -0.58 -2.40
N LEU A 198 15.34 -1.90 -2.25
CA LEU A 198 15.58 -2.53 -0.95
C LEU A 198 16.87 -2.01 -0.31
N GLU A 199 17.94 -1.83 -1.08
CA GLU A 199 19.22 -1.27 -0.64
C GLU A 199 19.07 0.19 -0.19
N ASP A 200 18.39 1.04 -0.96
CA ASP A 200 18.08 2.44 -0.59
C ASP A 200 17.29 2.52 0.73
N LYS A 201 16.38 1.55 0.95
CA LYS A 201 15.57 1.47 2.17
C LYS A 201 16.26 0.71 3.31
N GLY A 202 17.48 0.19 3.12
CA GLY A 202 18.17 -0.62 4.12
C GLY A 202 17.37 -1.87 4.53
N ILE A 203 16.59 -2.45 3.61
CA ILE A 203 15.81 -3.67 3.83
C ILE A 203 16.64 -4.84 3.29
N HIS A 204 17.01 -5.78 4.16
CA HIS A 204 17.66 -7.00 3.72
C HIS A 204 16.65 -7.94 3.06
N ILE A 205 17.07 -8.73 2.07
CA ILE A 205 16.16 -9.64 1.35
C ILE A 205 15.49 -10.64 2.29
N ASP A 206 16.21 -11.10 3.31
CA ASP A 206 15.69 -12.03 4.33
C ASP A 206 14.62 -11.40 5.22
N ASP A 207 14.56 -10.06 5.32
CA ASP A 207 13.61 -9.33 6.15
C ASP A 207 12.32 -8.97 5.40
N ILE A 208 12.24 -9.24 4.09
CA ILE A 208 11.13 -8.78 3.23
C ILE A 208 9.79 -9.35 3.70
N GLU A 209 9.72 -10.65 3.99
CA GLU A 209 8.46 -11.26 4.47
C GLU A 209 8.05 -10.64 5.82
N GLY A 210 8.97 -10.50 6.76
CA GLY A 210 8.71 -9.84 8.04
C GLY A 210 8.21 -8.40 7.83
N LYS A 211 8.85 -7.60 6.98
CA LYS A 211 8.44 -6.19 6.81
C LYS A 211 7.14 -6.02 6.01
N PHE A 212 6.96 -6.78 4.94
CA PHE A 212 5.85 -6.56 4.01
C PHE A 212 4.63 -7.40 4.34
N ARG A 213 4.80 -8.52 5.05
CA ARG A 213 3.69 -9.41 5.43
C ARG A 213 3.33 -9.37 6.90
N THR A 214 3.85 -8.44 7.71
CA THR A 214 3.41 -8.36 9.12
C THR A 214 2.01 -7.75 9.24
N THR A 215 1.14 -8.50 9.92
CA THR A 215 -0.10 -8.00 10.52
C THR A 215 0.21 -7.41 11.88
N VAL A 216 -0.32 -6.22 12.15
CA VAL A 216 -0.21 -5.55 13.45
C VAL A 216 -1.60 -5.39 14.04
N VAL A 217 -1.81 -5.90 15.24
CA VAL A 217 -3.05 -5.70 16.00
C VAL A 217 -2.77 -4.79 17.19
N HIS A 218 -3.46 -3.66 17.22
CA HIS A 218 -3.44 -2.69 18.31
C HIS A 218 -4.66 -2.87 19.20
N THR A 219 -4.42 -3.00 20.50
CA THR A 219 -5.47 -3.27 21.49
C THR A 219 -5.83 -2.02 22.31
N LYS A 220 -6.99 -2.07 22.97
CA LYS A 220 -7.49 -1.05 23.90
C LYS A 220 -6.63 -0.84 25.13
N GLU A 221 -5.68 -1.73 25.38
CA GLU A 221 -4.72 -1.61 26.48
C GLU A 221 -3.40 -0.98 26.03
N GLY A 222 -3.25 -0.74 24.72
CA GLY A 222 -2.00 -0.23 24.13
C GLY A 222 -0.98 -1.31 23.83
N CYS A 223 -1.36 -2.59 23.93
CA CYS A 223 -0.51 -3.68 23.47
C CYS A 223 -0.55 -3.76 21.95
N LYS A 224 0.64 -3.87 21.35
CA LYS A 224 0.87 -4.19 19.95
C LYS A 224 1.15 -5.69 19.85
N ILE A 225 0.39 -6.39 19.02
CA ILE A 225 0.60 -7.81 18.72
C ILE A 225 0.98 -7.90 17.25
N GLU A 226 2.19 -8.38 16.98
CA GLU A 226 2.72 -8.56 15.63
C GLU A 226 2.70 -10.05 15.27
N SER A 227 2.40 -10.34 14.01
CA SER A 227 2.33 -11.69 13.48
C SER A 227 2.61 -11.62 11.98
N VAL A 228 3.49 -12.45 11.44
CA VAL A 228 3.60 -12.57 9.98
C VAL A 228 2.30 -13.18 9.48
N THR A 229 1.69 -12.48 8.52
CA THR A 229 0.40 -12.82 7.93
C THR A 229 0.62 -14.01 7.02
N MET A 230 0.18 -15.18 7.47
CA MET A 230 -0.25 -16.20 6.53
C MET A 230 -1.60 -15.79 5.94
N ALA A 231 -1.93 -16.21 4.72
CA ALA A 231 -3.21 -15.89 4.07
C ALA A 231 -4.44 -16.16 4.99
N GLU A 232 -4.30 -17.12 5.90
CA GLU A 232 -5.27 -17.42 6.95
C GLU A 232 -5.59 -16.22 7.87
N CYS A 233 -4.62 -15.38 8.25
CA CYS A 233 -4.85 -14.22 9.13
C CYS A 233 -5.64 -13.09 8.44
N ALA A 234 -5.38 -12.83 7.16
CA ALA A 234 -6.15 -11.84 6.41
C ALA A 234 -7.57 -12.38 6.10
N HIS A 235 -7.72 -13.69 5.86
CA HIS A 235 -9.03 -14.33 5.72
C HIS A 235 -9.81 -14.27 7.03
N GLU A 236 -9.16 -14.55 8.15
CA GLU A 236 -9.72 -14.43 9.50
C GLU A 236 -10.14 -13.00 9.81
N THR A 237 -9.38 -11.99 9.37
CA THR A 237 -9.76 -10.58 9.55
C THR A 237 -11.03 -10.25 8.76
N TYR A 238 -11.16 -10.77 7.54
CA TYR A 238 -12.38 -10.64 6.73
C TYR A 238 -13.58 -11.36 7.38
N THR A 239 -13.39 -12.57 7.90
CA THR A 239 -14.45 -13.30 8.62
C THR A 239 -14.78 -12.63 9.95
N TYR A 240 -13.82 -12.00 10.60
CA TYR A 240 -13.99 -11.26 11.83
C TYR A 240 -14.83 -9.99 11.61
N LEU A 241 -14.56 -9.25 10.53
CA LEU A 241 -15.42 -8.14 10.06
C LEU A 241 -16.86 -8.59 9.81
N SER A 242 -17.06 -9.85 9.37
CA SER A 242 -18.38 -10.44 9.13
C SER A 242 -19.13 -10.93 10.39
N GLY A 243 -18.58 -10.72 11.60
CA GLY A 243 -19.32 -10.89 12.86
C GLY A 243 -18.76 -11.89 13.87
N ARG A 244 -17.54 -12.40 13.71
CA ARG A 244 -16.91 -13.21 14.77
C ARG A 244 -16.51 -12.33 15.98
N SER A 245 -16.52 -12.92 17.16
CA SER A 245 -16.21 -12.24 18.42
C SER A 245 -14.75 -12.36 18.86
N ILE A 246 -13.96 -13.23 18.23
CA ILE A 246 -12.56 -13.48 18.57
C ILE A 246 -11.76 -13.59 17.29
N MET A 247 -10.64 -12.87 17.22
CA MET A 247 -9.64 -12.97 16.17
C MET A 247 -8.57 -13.97 16.62
N ARG A 248 -8.12 -14.87 15.74
CA ARG A 248 -6.98 -15.75 16.03
C ARG A 248 -5.79 -15.29 15.18
N LEU A 249 -4.65 -15.16 15.84
CA LEU A 249 -3.37 -14.85 15.22
C LEU A 249 -2.48 -16.08 15.42
N GLN A 250 -1.73 -16.43 14.39
CA GLN A 250 -0.81 -17.56 14.43
C GLN A 250 0.61 -17.03 14.28
N SER A 251 1.49 -17.41 15.21
CA SER A 251 2.88 -17.01 15.13
C SER A 251 3.53 -17.50 13.85
N ASP A 252 4.61 -16.82 13.47
CA ASP A 252 5.58 -17.28 12.50
C ASP A 252 5.96 -18.72 12.92
N HIS A 253 5.83 -19.67 11.97
CA HIS A 253 6.07 -21.11 12.17
C HIS A 253 5.03 -21.90 12.97
N GLY A 254 3.90 -21.31 13.36
CA GLY A 254 2.78 -22.03 13.99
C GLY A 254 3.06 -22.52 15.42
N GLU A 255 4.06 -21.94 16.08
CA GLU A 255 4.49 -22.34 17.43
C GLU A 255 3.44 -21.99 18.50
N TYR A 256 2.66 -20.93 18.29
CA TYR A 256 1.54 -20.58 19.17
C TYR A 256 0.38 -19.89 18.45
N HIS A 257 -0.79 -19.97 19.08
CA HIS A 257 -1.98 -19.21 18.69
C HIS A 257 -2.28 -18.15 19.73
N SER A 258 -2.43 -16.91 19.29
CA SER A 258 -2.98 -15.82 20.09
C SER A 258 -4.46 -15.65 19.74
N PHE A 259 -5.30 -15.43 20.76
CA PHE A 259 -6.72 -15.20 20.59
C PHE A 259 -7.06 -13.84 21.19
N VAL A 260 -7.51 -12.93 20.35
CA VAL A 260 -7.78 -11.54 20.74
C VAL A 260 -9.28 -11.28 20.64
N PRO A 261 -9.97 -10.99 21.76
CA PRO A 261 -11.39 -10.67 21.74
C PRO A 261 -11.68 -9.42 20.90
N ARG A 262 -12.83 -9.40 20.24
CA ARG A 262 -13.17 -8.32 19.32
C ARG A 262 -13.19 -6.96 19.97
N ASP A 263 -13.83 -6.92 21.12
CA ASP A 263 -13.97 -5.71 21.90
C ASP A 263 -12.66 -5.30 22.59
N ALA A 264 -11.56 -6.01 22.40
CA ALA A 264 -10.23 -5.60 22.86
C ALA A 264 -9.39 -4.96 21.75
N ILE A 265 -9.79 -5.08 20.48
CA ILE A 265 -9.03 -4.55 19.33
C ILE A 265 -9.50 -3.13 18.99
N VAL A 266 -8.56 -2.28 18.58
CA VAL A 266 -8.82 -0.89 18.13
C VAL A 266 -8.49 -0.73 16.66
N LEU A 267 -7.33 -1.21 16.23
CA LEU A 267 -6.82 -1.10 14.87
C LEU A 267 -6.12 -2.41 14.50
N VAL A 268 -6.36 -2.88 13.29
CA VAL A 268 -5.63 -3.95 12.64
C VAL A 268 -5.00 -3.39 11.38
N GLU A 269 -3.69 -3.55 11.23
CA GLU A 269 -2.96 -3.27 10.00
C GLU A 269 -2.67 -4.60 9.32
N LEU A 270 -3.17 -4.78 8.10
CA LEU A 270 -2.92 -5.95 7.27
C LEU A 270 -2.03 -5.57 6.09
N PRO A 271 -1.19 -6.48 5.58
CA PRO A 271 -0.57 -6.34 4.27
C PRO A 271 -1.63 -6.24 3.17
N LEU A 272 -1.62 -5.16 2.39
CA LEU A 272 -2.61 -4.97 1.32
C LEU A 272 -2.49 -6.04 0.23
N CYS A 273 -1.26 -6.45 -0.11
CA CYS A 273 -1.01 -7.52 -1.07
C CYS A 273 -1.66 -8.86 -0.66
N ASP A 274 -1.64 -9.22 0.63
CA ASP A 274 -2.29 -10.44 1.12
C ASP A 274 -3.82 -10.31 1.11
N VAL A 275 -4.36 -9.13 1.41
CA VAL A 275 -5.80 -8.86 1.30
C VAL A 275 -6.29 -9.04 -0.13
N HIS A 276 -5.58 -8.47 -1.11
CA HIS A 276 -5.94 -8.61 -2.52
C HIS A 276 -5.86 -10.05 -3.01
N ALA A 277 -4.83 -10.81 -2.59
CA ALA A 277 -4.72 -12.23 -2.94
C ALA A 277 -5.95 -13.02 -2.50
N ILE A 278 -6.45 -12.77 -1.29
CA ILE A 278 -7.65 -13.42 -0.75
C ILE A 278 -8.93 -12.96 -1.45
N GLU A 279 -9.06 -11.67 -1.73
CA GLU A 279 -10.22 -11.15 -2.48
C GLU A 279 -10.30 -11.78 -3.88
N ASP A 280 -9.17 -11.99 -4.54
CA ASP A 280 -9.10 -12.66 -5.83
C ASP A 280 -9.35 -14.17 -5.73
N GLU A 281 -8.93 -14.84 -4.65
CA GLU A 281 -9.30 -16.25 -4.39
C GLU A 281 -10.80 -16.40 -4.16
N LEU A 282 -11.39 -15.58 -3.28
CA LEU A 282 -12.82 -15.58 -3.01
C LEU A 282 -13.62 -15.30 -4.28
N ALA A 283 -13.18 -14.34 -5.10
CA ALA A 283 -13.84 -14.04 -6.37
C ALA A 283 -13.85 -15.23 -7.35
N LYS A 284 -12.86 -16.13 -7.29
CA LYS A 284 -12.80 -17.35 -8.12
C LYS A 284 -13.75 -18.44 -7.63
N GLU A 285 -14.04 -18.50 -6.32
CA GLU A 285 -14.97 -19.51 -5.77
C GLU A 285 -16.44 -19.24 -6.11
N PHE A 286 -16.78 -17.99 -6.48
CA PHE A 286 -18.16 -17.60 -6.84
C PHE A 286 -18.46 -17.59 -8.35
N VAL A 287 -17.57 -18.14 -9.18
CA VAL A 287 -17.73 -18.28 -10.65
C VAL A 287 -17.84 -19.75 -11.05
#